data_AF-A0AAV8EUH5-F1
#
_entry.id   AF-A0AAV8EUH5-F1
#
_cell.length_a   1.000
_cell.length_b   1.000
_cell.length_c   1.000
_cell.angle_alpha   90.00
_cell.angle_beta   90.00
_cell.angle_gamma   90.00
#
_symmetry.space_group_name_H-M   'P 1'
#
loop_
_entity.id
_entity.type
_entity.pdbx_description
1 polymer ?
#
loop_
_entity_poly.entity_id
_entity_poly.type
_entity_poly.pdbx_seq_one_letter_code
_entity_poly.pdbx_strand_id
1 'polypeptide(L)'
;MRLFSPSLLNRIAPFSSLLISKQRQTLRSKTFLLRSNRVFGSDSSIRSESEKRANVMAVVEEASPSRRFWNEVKRKEANFALLSPFVVALASGGLETDVFKIYVQQDVYFLKAFARAYEMAEECADDDDDKTTISTLKNAVLDELKMHNSVLLGWGVDPAKETTVANPATTRYCDFLIATASGKLDSGKGPGKIATPFEMTKIAAYTVGAMTPCMRLYAHLGKELEIFLNQEENASHPYKKWIETYSAKSFEDSARQIEELLDKLSISLTGEELDVIGKLYQQAMKLEVDFFHAQRRIHSSVVPLAQYLNPKSKLILFSDFDLTCTTVDSSAILAEIAILTAQKADLADGGPGKSLGDARASWNDLSTLYTEEYEQCIETLLPSEEVSGFQYDKLYKGLKLLSEFERRANARVIDSGLLRGINVEDIKKAGERLILQDGCRSFFQNLVNLKQKRDLDIHVLSYCWCADLIRSVFSSVGCLDHLSIHSNEFSYEGSLSTGEILRNMESPVDKLEKFKSLISTVCSTTKNDHMSVYIGDSVGDLLCLLHADIGIVVGSSASLRKIGEKFGVSFVPLFPAVVNKQRQLDKDEVPVWRESSGVLYTVSSWFEIHAFLLGQ
;
A
#
# COMPACT_ATOMS: atom_id res chain seq x y z
N MET A 1 -12.33 -10.21 35.48
CA MET A 1 -12.22 -8.76 35.76
C MET A 1 -13.24 -8.03 34.89
N ARG A 2 -14.42 -7.70 35.44
CA ARG A 2 -15.53 -7.06 34.72
C ARG A 2 -15.33 -5.55 34.78
N LEU A 3 -14.70 -4.95 33.77
CA LEU A 3 -14.42 -3.51 33.73
C LEU A 3 -15.64 -2.63 33.42
N PHE A 4 -16.84 -3.19 33.23
CA PHE A 4 -18.04 -2.39 32.95
C PHE A 4 -19.29 -3.00 33.60
N SER A 5 -19.99 -2.22 34.43
CA SER A 5 -21.30 -2.58 34.99
C SER A 5 -22.42 -2.36 33.94
N PRO A 6 -23.32 -3.34 33.72
CA PRO A 6 -24.43 -3.23 32.76
C PRO A 6 -25.41 -2.08 33.04
N SER A 7 -25.49 -1.58 34.28
CA SER A 7 -26.53 -0.65 34.70
C SER A 7 -26.30 0.82 34.31
N LEU A 8 -25.05 1.21 33.99
CA LEU A 8 -24.77 2.55 33.44
C LEU A 8 -24.84 2.60 31.90
N LEU A 9 -24.82 1.44 31.23
CA LEU A 9 -24.74 1.34 29.77
C LEU A 9 -26.12 1.19 29.08
N ASN A 10 -27.20 0.94 29.82
CA ASN A 10 -28.57 0.85 29.28
C ASN A 10 -29.23 2.21 28.91
N ARG A 11 -28.50 3.33 28.98
CA ARG A 11 -28.97 4.66 28.49
C ARG A 11 -28.43 5.03 27.11
N ILE A 12 -27.82 4.08 26.38
CA ILE A 12 -26.95 4.33 25.20
C ILE A 12 -27.60 4.01 23.84
N ALA A 13 -28.94 3.95 23.75
CA ALA A 13 -29.67 4.07 22.48
C ALA A 13 -31.08 4.57 22.81
N PRO A 14 -31.47 5.81 22.46
CA PRO A 14 -31.85 6.14 21.07
C PRO A 14 -31.74 7.64 20.69
N PHE A 15 -31.04 8.01 19.61
CA PHE A 15 -31.28 9.31 18.95
C PHE A 15 -31.26 9.29 17.41
N SER A 16 -31.01 8.14 16.80
CA SER A 16 -31.09 7.96 15.34
C SER A 16 -32.51 7.91 14.77
N SER A 17 -33.55 7.76 15.60
CA SER A 17 -34.95 7.65 15.14
C SER A 17 -35.64 8.99 14.88
N LEU A 18 -35.14 10.12 15.43
CA LEU A 18 -35.77 11.44 15.24
C LEU A 18 -35.32 12.16 13.95
N LEU A 19 -34.14 11.86 13.42
CA LEU A 19 -33.63 12.47 12.18
C LEU A 19 -34.23 11.85 10.90
N ILE A 20 -34.62 10.58 10.97
CA ILE A 20 -35.23 9.84 9.84
C ILE A 20 -36.64 10.38 9.50
N SER A 21 -37.37 10.95 10.47
CA SER A 21 -38.73 11.47 10.24
C SER A 21 -38.76 12.81 9.51
N LYS A 22 -37.76 13.68 9.71
CA LYS A 22 -37.69 15.00 9.06
C LYS A 22 -37.18 14.93 7.61
N GLN A 23 -36.23 14.04 7.28
CA GLN A 23 -35.73 13.92 5.90
C GLN A 23 -36.75 13.30 4.93
N ARG A 24 -37.71 12.49 5.39
CA ARG A 24 -38.76 11.90 4.52
C ARG A 24 -39.81 12.90 4.02
N GLN A 25 -39.97 14.07 4.66
CA GLN A 25 -40.93 15.08 4.21
C GLN A 25 -40.39 15.97 3.08
N THR A 26 -39.07 16.15 2.98
CA THR A 26 -38.45 17.08 2.01
C THR A 26 -38.23 16.45 0.62
N LEU A 27 -38.22 15.12 0.52
CA LEU A 27 -37.96 14.37 -0.72
C LEU A 27 -39.19 14.13 -1.62
N ARG A 28 -40.39 14.61 -1.25
CA ARG A 28 -41.62 14.44 -2.05
C ARG A 28 -41.88 15.53 -3.11
N SER A 29 -41.05 16.57 -3.19
CA SER A 29 -41.32 17.73 -4.06
C SER A 29 -40.47 17.84 -5.33
N LYS A 30 -39.63 16.85 -5.66
CA LYS A 30 -38.82 16.83 -6.89
C LYS A 30 -39.08 15.57 -7.72
N THR A 31 -40.31 15.42 -8.22
CA THR A 31 -40.59 14.46 -9.30
C THR A 31 -41.58 15.08 -10.29
N PHE A 32 -41.09 15.97 -11.15
CA PHE A 32 -41.83 16.34 -12.36
C PHE A 32 -40.84 16.82 -13.43
N LEU A 33 -41.10 16.40 -14.68
CA LEU A 33 -40.34 16.62 -15.91
C LEU A 33 -39.21 15.62 -16.19
N LEU A 34 -39.57 14.55 -16.90
CA LEU A 34 -38.86 14.03 -18.08
C LEU A 34 -39.77 12.98 -18.76
N ARG A 35 -40.68 13.47 -19.61
CA ARG A 35 -41.44 12.67 -20.58
C ARG A 35 -41.46 13.46 -21.88
N SER A 36 -40.68 13.02 -22.87
CA SER A 36 -41.12 12.86 -24.27
C SER A 36 -39.91 12.57 -25.15
N ASN A 37 -39.86 11.38 -25.75
CA ASN A 37 -39.79 11.20 -27.21
C ASN A 37 -39.42 9.74 -27.54
N ARG A 38 -40.40 9.03 -28.09
CA ARG A 38 -40.24 7.81 -28.90
C ARG A 38 -41.05 8.03 -30.17
N VAL A 39 -40.42 8.01 -31.35
CA VAL A 39 -41.01 7.57 -32.63
C VAL A 39 -39.89 7.09 -33.57
N PHE A 40 -39.91 5.77 -33.84
CA PHE A 40 -39.57 4.95 -35.04
C PHE A 40 -38.40 5.23 -36.00
N GLY A 41 -37.67 4.14 -36.34
CA GLY A 41 -37.27 3.83 -37.72
C GLY A 41 -35.84 3.30 -37.97
N SER A 42 -35.68 1.97 -38.02
CA SER A 42 -34.69 1.14 -38.77
C SER A 42 -33.29 1.69 -39.13
N ASP A 43 -32.22 1.09 -38.60
CA ASP A 43 -31.37 0.16 -39.38
C ASP A 43 -30.36 -0.55 -38.47
N SER A 44 -30.16 -1.83 -38.69
CA SER A 44 -29.38 -2.74 -37.83
C SER A 44 -28.06 -3.13 -38.46
N SER A 45 -27.05 -3.30 -37.60
CA SER A 45 -25.65 -3.71 -37.84
C SER A 45 -24.70 -2.53 -38.13
N ILE A 46 -23.58 -2.50 -37.40
CA ILE A 46 -22.44 -1.52 -37.42
C ILE A 46 -22.31 -0.57 -36.19
N ARG A 47 -23.22 -0.55 -35.20
CA ARG A 47 -23.07 0.34 -34.00
C ARG A 47 -22.57 -0.28 -32.68
N SER A 48 -22.28 -1.58 -32.59
CA SER A 48 -22.09 -2.25 -31.28
C SER A 48 -20.70 -2.23 -30.64
N GLU A 49 -19.69 -1.61 -31.25
CA GLU A 49 -18.33 -1.50 -30.65
C GLU A 49 -17.89 -0.06 -30.39
N SER A 50 -18.32 0.89 -31.21
CA SER A 50 -18.09 2.31 -30.96
C SER A 50 -18.93 2.84 -29.80
N GLU A 51 -20.15 2.32 -29.57
CA GLU A 51 -20.95 2.65 -28.39
C GLU A 51 -20.41 2.02 -27.10
N LYS A 52 -19.74 0.86 -27.17
CA LYS A 52 -19.03 0.27 -26.02
C LYS A 52 -17.75 1.03 -25.68
N ARG A 53 -16.99 1.50 -26.67
CA ARG A 53 -15.84 2.39 -26.44
C ARG A 53 -16.27 3.79 -26.00
N ALA A 54 -17.38 4.32 -26.52
CA ALA A 54 -17.94 5.61 -26.10
C ALA A 54 -18.55 5.55 -24.68
N ASN A 55 -19.09 4.41 -24.23
CA ASN A 55 -19.53 4.22 -22.84
C ASN A 55 -18.40 3.89 -21.86
N VAL A 56 -17.19 3.57 -22.32
CA VAL A 56 -15.98 3.46 -21.47
C VAL A 56 -15.21 4.78 -21.44
N MET A 57 -15.48 5.70 -22.38
CA MET A 57 -14.97 7.07 -22.40
C MET A 57 -15.96 8.11 -21.84
N ALA A 58 -17.15 7.70 -21.42
CA ALA A 58 -18.11 8.53 -20.71
C ALA A 58 -18.07 8.18 -19.21
N VAL A 59 -17.63 9.16 -18.41
CA VAL A 59 -17.48 9.15 -16.95
C VAL A 59 -16.21 8.47 -16.40
N VAL A 60 -15.04 8.97 -16.80
CA VAL A 60 -14.03 9.27 -15.76
C VAL A 60 -14.49 10.60 -15.17
N GLU A 61 -15.40 10.55 -14.20
CA GLU A 61 -15.57 11.67 -13.28
C GLU A 61 -14.17 11.99 -12.74
N GLU A 62 -13.65 13.20 -13.00
CA GLU A 62 -12.48 13.67 -12.27
C GLU A 62 -12.78 13.46 -10.79
N ALA A 63 -12.00 12.59 -10.13
CA ALA A 63 -12.25 12.27 -8.74
C ALA A 63 -12.27 13.57 -7.94
N SER A 64 -13.29 13.74 -7.09
CA SER A 64 -13.41 14.94 -6.25
C SER A 64 -12.12 15.17 -5.44
N PRO A 65 -11.79 16.44 -5.08
CA PRO A 65 -10.57 16.75 -4.35
C PRO A 65 -10.34 15.84 -3.13
N SER A 66 -11.36 15.65 -2.30
CA SER A 66 -11.30 14.77 -1.12
C SER A 66 -10.89 13.33 -1.48
N ARG A 67 -11.50 12.76 -2.52
CA ARG A 67 -11.21 11.40 -3.00
C ARG A 67 -9.81 11.30 -3.60
N ARG A 68 -9.37 12.32 -4.34
CA ARG A 68 -8.01 12.39 -4.89
C ARG A 68 -6.98 12.39 -3.77
N PHE A 69 -7.11 13.28 -2.79
CA PHE A 69 -6.19 13.38 -1.66
C PHE A 69 -6.16 12.11 -0.83
N TRP A 70 -7.33 11.51 -0.53
CA TRP A 70 -7.39 10.23 0.17
C TRP A 70 -6.69 9.11 -0.60
N ASN A 71 -6.88 9.01 -1.92
CA ASN A 71 -6.21 7.98 -2.72
C ASN A 71 -4.67 8.13 -2.71
N GLU A 72 -4.17 9.36 -2.68
CA GLU A 72 -2.73 9.67 -2.60
C GLU A 72 -2.12 9.17 -1.27
N VAL A 73 -2.79 9.44 -0.13
CA VAL A 73 -2.26 9.07 1.21
C VAL A 73 -2.64 7.65 1.66
N LYS A 74 -3.71 7.07 1.12
CA LYS A 74 -4.20 5.74 1.53
C LYS A 74 -3.16 4.67 1.26
N ARG A 75 -2.48 4.75 0.11
CA ARG A 75 -1.48 3.76 -0.29
C ARG A 75 -0.27 3.74 0.64
N LYS A 76 0.09 4.89 1.23
CA LYS A 76 1.26 5.04 2.07
C LYS A 76 0.86 5.25 3.54
N GLU A 77 0.51 6.47 3.93
CA GLU A 77 0.32 6.84 5.34
C GLU A 77 -0.73 5.97 6.05
N ALA A 78 -1.84 5.61 5.39
CA ALA A 78 -2.84 4.74 6.02
C ALA A 78 -2.31 3.32 6.30
N ASN A 79 -1.47 2.75 5.42
CA ASN A 79 -0.80 1.46 5.66
C ASN A 79 0.19 1.54 6.83
N PHE A 80 0.93 2.65 6.97
CA PHE A 80 1.82 2.87 8.12
C PHE A 80 1.04 3.01 9.43
N ALA A 81 -0.14 3.64 9.41
CA ALA A 81 -1.02 3.68 10.58
C ALA A 81 -1.57 2.28 10.92
N LEU A 82 -2.08 1.56 9.91
CA LEU A 82 -2.70 0.23 10.06
C LEU A 82 -1.71 -0.82 10.59
N LEU A 83 -0.48 -0.82 10.09
CA LEU A 83 0.61 -1.71 10.51
C LEU A 83 1.47 -1.13 11.65
N SER A 84 1.01 -0.07 12.31
CA SER A 84 1.68 0.42 13.52
C SER A 84 1.57 -0.61 14.66
N PRO A 85 2.56 -0.69 15.55
CA PRO A 85 2.49 -1.59 16.71
C PRO A 85 1.22 -1.37 17.54
N PHE A 86 0.77 -0.11 17.67
CA PHE A 86 -0.43 0.25 18.41
C PHE A 86 -1.70 -0.34 17.79
N VAL A 87 -1.92 -0.13 16.48
CA VAL A 87 -3.14 -0.60 15.81
C VAL A 87 -3.15 -2.13 15.72
N VAL A 88 -2.01 -2.76 15.44
CA VAL A 88 -1.89 -4.23 15.43
C VAL A 88 -2.18 -4.83 16.81
N ALA A 89 -1.62 -4.27 17.88
CA ALA A 89 -1.92 -4.73 19.24
C ALA A 89 -3.39 -4.48 19.62
N LEU A 90 -3.99 -3.36 19.21
CA LEU A 90 -5.40 -3.07 19.45
C LEU A 90 -6.31 -4.09 18.73
N ALA A 91 -6.02 -4.38 17.46
CA ALA A 91 -6.76 -5.33 16.63
C ALA A 91 -6.60 -6.79 17.11
N SER A 92 -5.44 -7.12 17.69
CA SER A 92 -5.19 -8.44 18.27
C SER A 92 -5.99 -8.67 19.55
N GLY A 93 -6.30 -7.59 20.28
CA GLY A 93 -6.87 -7.61 21.63
C GLY A 93 -5.83 -7.63 22.75
N GLY A 94 -4.54 -7.76 22.42
CA GLY A 94 -3.41 -7.82 23.35
C GLY A 94 -2.80 -6.48 23.76
N LEU A 95 -3.31 -5.35 23.26
CA LEU A 95 -2.84 -4.03 23.70
C LEU A 95 -2.95 -3.89 25.22
N GLU A 96 -1.92 -3.32 25.86
CA GLU A 96 -1.95 -3.08 27.29
C GLU A 96 -2.98 -2.00 27.63
N THR A 97 -3.78 -2.24 28.67
CA THR A 97 -4.84 -1.31 29.07
C THR A 97 -4.30 0.08 29.41
N ASP A 98 -3.14 0.18 30.05
CA ASP A 98 -2.55 1.48 30.42
C ASP A 98 -2.03 2.25 29.20
N VAL A 99 -1.57 1.56 28.15
CA VAL A 99 -1.22 2.20 26.87
C VAL A 99 -2.48 2.77 26.22
N PHE A 100 -3.59 2.04 26.23
CA PHE A 100 -4.87 2.54 25.71
C PHE A 100 -5.40 3.74 26.52
N LYS A 101 -5.26 3.73 27.86
CA LYS A 101 -5.64 4.90 28.70
C LYS A 101 -4.85 6.15 28.32
N ILE A 102 -3.53 6.02 28.12
CA ILE A 102 -2.68 7.14 27.72
C ILE A 102 -3.07 7.65 26.33
N TYR A 103 -3.37 6.76 25.39
CA TYR A 103 -3.89 7.14 24.08
C TYR A 103 -5.17 7.99 24.20
N VAL A 104 -6.16 7.56 25.00
CA VAL A 104 -7.39 8.33 25.24
C VAL A 104 -7.09 9.67 25.94
N GLN A 105 -6.13 9.72 26.86
CA GLN A 105 -5.70 10.98 27.47
C GLN A 105 -5.11 11.96 26.44
N GLN A 106 -4.26 11.49 25.52
CA GLN A 106 -3.71 12.31 24.45
C GLN A 106 -4.79 12.78 23.47
N ASP A 107 -5.74 11.89 23.17
CA ASP A 107 -6.87 12.20 22.30
C ASP A 107 -7.77 13.31 22.87
N VAL A 108 -7.92 13.41 24.19
CA VAL A 108 -8.60 14.56 24.82
C VAL A 108 -7.93 15.91 24.53
N TYR A 109 -6.59 15.96 24.45
CA TYR A 109 -5.89 17.19 24.03
C TYR A 109 -6.11 17.50 22.56
N PHE A 110 -6.06 16.45 21.73
CA PHE A 110 -6.30 16.55 20.29
C PHE A 110 -7.72 17.06 19.98
N LEU A 111 -8.76 16.45 20.57
CA LEU A 111 -10.15 16.84 20.35
C LEU A 111 -10.46 18.28 20.81
N LYS A 112 -9.76 18.81 21.83
CA LYS A 112 -9.88 20.23 22.20
C LYS A 112 -9.36 21.15 21.10
N ALA A 113 -8.20 20.83 20.51
CA ALA A 113 -7.66 21.60 19.38
C ALA A 113 -8.54 21.44 18.14
N PHE A 114 -9.06 20.24 17.89
CA PHE A 114 -9.95 19.94 16.77
C PHE A 114 -11.27 20.71 16.86
N ALA A 115 -11.91 20.75 18.05
CA ALA A 115 -13.11 21.55 18.28
C ALA A 115 -12.86 23.05 18.07
N ARG A 116 -11.69 23.55 18.51
CA ARG A 116 -11.31 24.96 18.31
C ARG A 116 -11.05 25.28 16.83
N ALA A 117 -10.43 24.36 16.09
CA ALA A 117 -10.21 24.52 14.66
C ALA A 117 -11.54 24.57 13.89
N TYR A 118 -12.53 23.76 14.25
CA TYR A 118 -13.88 23.88 13.67
C TYR A 118 -14.56 25.19 14.00
N GLU A 119 -14.46 25.67 15.23
CA GLU A 119 -15.03 26.97 15.61
C GLU A 119 -14.45 28.11 14.75
N MET A 120 -13.14 28.09 14.52
CA MET A 120 -12.47 29.05 13.64
C MET A 120 -12.87 28.87 12.16
N ALA A 121 -13.01 27.63 11.69
CA ALA A 121 -13.49 27.37 10.33
C ALA A 121 -14.94 27.84 10.12
N GLU A 122 -15.81 27.69 11.12
CA GLU A 122 -17.19 28.17 11.12
C GLU A 122 -17.25 29.70 11.03
N GLU A 123 -16.39 30.41 11.79
CA GLU A 123 -16.25 31.87 11.71
C GLU A 123 -15.74 32.33 10.32
N CYS A 124 -14.99 31.47 9.62
CA CYS A 124 -14.40 31.75 8.32
C CYS A 124 -15.28 31.36 7.13
N ALA A 125 -16.27 30.49 7.30
CA ALA A 125 -17.20 30.11 6.23
C ALA A 125 -18.14 31.28 5.89
N ASP A 126 -18.45 31.48 4.61
CA ASP A 126 -19.37 32.53 4.16
C ASP A 126 -20.82 32.03 4.13
N ASP A 127 -21.04 30.85 3.54
CA ASP A 127 -22.35 30.21 3.34
C ASP A 127 -22.93 29.61 4.64
N ASP A 128 -24.22 29.87 4.90
CA ASP A 128 -24.87 29.44 6.15
C ASP A 128 -25.08 27.91 6.22
N ASP A 129 -25.22 27.22 5.07
CA ASP A 129 -25.29 25.76 5.04
C ASP A 129 -23.92 25.13 5.38
N ASP A 130 -22.82 25.76 4.94
CA ASP A 130 -21.46 25.35 5.30
C ASP A 130 -21.19 25.55 6.79
N LYS A 131 -21.57 26.72 7.35
CA LYS A 131 -21.50 26.96 8.81
C LYS A 131 -22.29 25.92 9.58
N THR A 132 -23.51 25.62 9.16
CA THR A 132 -24.37 24.62 9.81
C THR A 132 -23.72 23.23 9.79
N THR A 133 -23.09 22.87 8.67
CA THR A 133 -22.35 21.62 8.52
C THR A 133 -21.14 21.56 9.45
N ILE A 134 -20.32 22.61 9.49
CA ILE A 134 -19.16 22.72 10.39
C ILE A 134 -19.61 22.66 11.85
N SER A 135 -20.68 23.37 12.21
CA SER A 135 -21.24 23.38 13.57
C SER A 135 -21.72 21.99 13.99
N THR A 136 -22.29 21.21 13.06
CA THR A 136 -22.70 19.83 13.30
C THR A 136 -21.49 18.94 13.59
N LEU A 137 -20.42 19.04 12.78
CA LEU A 137 -19.17 18.30 13.00
C LEU A 137 -18.50 18.69 14.33
N LYS A 138 -18.46 19.99 14.65
CA LYS A 138 -17.98 20.52 15.93
C LYS A 138 -18.73 19.92 17.12
N ASN A 139 -20.06 19.89 17.06
CA ASN A 139 -20.88 19.34 18.14
C ASN A 139 -20.64 17.83 18.34
N ALA A 140 -20.45 17.07 17.26
CA ALA A 140 -20.08 15.66 17.36
C ALA A 140 -18.76 15.45 18.13
N VAL A 141 -17.74 16.27 17.85
CA VAL A 141 -16.45 16.26 18.56
C VAL A 141 -16.60 16.64 20.03
N LEU A 142 -17.42 17.65 20.34
CA LEU A 142 -17.69 18.04 21.73
C LEU A 142 -18.40 16.93 22.51
N ASP A 143 -19.26 16.15 21.85
CA ASP A 143 -19.93 15.01 22.48
C ASP A 143 -18.96 13.83 22.69
N GLU A 144 -18.06 13.57 21.75
CA GLU A 144 -16.96 12.60 21.92
C GLU A 144 -16.03 13.01 23.08
N LEU A 145 -15.65 14.28 23.16
CA LEU A 145 -14.85 14.81 24.25
C LEU A 145 -15.52 14.64 25.62
N LYS A 146 -16.84 14.89 25.73
CA LYS A 146 -17.60 14.63 26.97
C LYS A 146 -17.59 13.15 27.33
N MET A 147 -17.69 12.26 26.34
CA MET A 147 -17.61 10.82 26.55
C MET A 147 -16.22 10.41 27.04
N HIS A 148 -15.14 10.86 26.41
CA HIS A 148 -13.77 10.57 26.86
C HIS A 148 -13.51 11.06 28.28
N ASN A 149 -13.95 12.27 28.63
CA ASN A 149 -13.85 12.77 30.00
C ASN A 149 -14.58 11.87 31.01
N SER A 150 -15.78 11.40 30.69
CA SER A 150 -16.54 10.47 31.54
C SER A 150 -15.82 9.13 31.72
N VAL A 151 -15.24 8.59 30.64
CA VAL A 151 -14.46 7.34 30.68
C VAL A 151 -13.21 7.49 31.53
N LEU A 152 -12.45 8.58 31.35
CA LEU A 152 -11.24 8.87 32.14
C LEU A 152 -11.57 9.01 33.63
N LEU A 153 -12.64 9.73 33.98
CA LEU A 153 -13.12 9.84 35.38
C LEU A 153 -13.47 8.47 35.96
N GLY A 154 -14.09 7.60 35.17
CA GLY A 154 -14.37 6.21 35.55
C GLY A 154 -13.11 5.37 35.81
N TRP A 155 -11.97 5.74 35.22
CA TRP A 155 -10.65 5.15 35.47
C TRP A 155 -9.85 5.84 36.59
N GLY A 156 -10.43 6.85 37.24
CA GLY A 156 -9.77 7.62 38.30
C GLY A 156 -8.82 8.70 37.78
N VAL A 157 -8.81 8.97 36.48
CA VAL A 157 -8.05 10.05 35.84
C VAL A 157 -8.98 11.26 35.74
N ASP A 158 -8.65 12.35 36.43
CA ASP A 158 -9.39 13.61 36.28
C ASP A 158 -8.67 14.50 35.24
N PRO A 159 -9.14 14.55 33.98
CA PRO A 159 -8.48 15.34 32.93
C PRO A 159 -8.50 16.86 33.19
N ALA A 160 -9.27 17.34 34.18
CA ALA A 160 -9.25 18.73 34.60
C ALA A 160 -8.23 19.02 35.72
N LYS A 161 -7.72 17.99 36.43
CA LYS A 161 -6.77 18.13 37.55
C LYS A 161 -5.41 17.50 37.29
N GLU A 162 -5.34 16.42 36.52
CA GLU A 162 -4.08 15.80 36.15
C GLU A 162 -3.40 16.59 35.04
N THR A 163 -2.20 17.09 35.32
CA THR A 163 -1.34 17.81 34.38
C THR A 163 -0.65 16.82 33.43
N THR A 164 -1.43 16.01 32.71
CA THR A 164 -0.87 15.14 31.68
C THR A 164 -0.28 16.02 30.59
N VAL A 165 1.04 16.02 30.42
CA VAL A 165 1.66 16.83 29.36
C VAL A 165 1.38 16.15 28.03
N ALA A 166 0.84 16.89 27.06
CA ALA A 166 0.68 16.41 25.70
C ALA A 166 2.05 15.96 25.17
N ASN A 167 2.13 14.79 24.55
CA ASN A 167 3.38 14.30 24.01
C ASN A 167 3.79 15.14 22.78
N PRO A 168 5.07 15.12 22.36
CA PRO A 168 5.53 15.95 21.25
C PRO A 168 4.82 15.71 19.90
N ALA A 169 4.28 14.52 19.64
CA ALA A 169 3.50 14.27 18.42
C ALA A 169 2.12 14.92 18.51
N THR A 170 1.42 14.76 19.64
CA THR A 170 0.13 15.41 19.91
C THR A 170 0.25 16.93 19.86
N THR A 171 1.28 17.52 20.50
CA THR A 171 1.52 18.97 20.43
C THR A 171 1.76 19.44 19.00
N ARG A 172 2.63 18.77 18.23
CA ARG A 172 2.88 19.12 16.82
C ARG A 172 1.60 19.09 15.99
N TYR A 173 0.73 18.11 16.22
CA TYR A 173 -0.53 18.02 15.48
C TYR A 173 -1.52 19.12 15.88
N CYS A 174 -1.69 19.37 17.18
CA CYS A 174 -2.53 20.48 17.65
C CYS A 174 -2.04 21.83 17.12
N ASP A 175 -0.73 22.09 17.18
CA ASP A 175 -0.15 23.34 16.69
C ASP A 175 -0.36 23.51 15.18
N PHE A 176 -0.22 22.43 14.40
CA PHE A 176 -0.49 22.42 12.97
C PHE A 176 -1.96 22.77 12.64
N LEU A 177 -2.92 22.17 13.35
CA LEU A 177 -4.34 22.46 13.15
C LEU A 177 -4.68 23.90 13.50
N ILE A 178 -4.21 24.40 14.65
CA ILE A 178 -4.47 25.77 15.09
C ILE A 178 -3.77 26.80 14.19
N ALA A 179 -2.55 26.52 13.72
CA ALA A 179 -1.85 27.37 12.77
C ALA A 179 -2.59 27.47 11.43
N THR A 180 -3.06 26.34 10.91
CA THR A 180 -3.87 26.26 9.69
C THR A 180 -5.17 27.05 9.84
N ALA A 181 -5.91 26.82 10.94
CA ALA A 181 -7.16 27.50 11.24
C ALA A 181 -6.99 29.01 11.47
N SER A 182 -5.83 29.43 11.97
CA SER A 182 -5.48 30.84 12.15
C SER A 182 -5.03 31.53 10.85
N GLY A 183 -4.96 30.81 9.72
CA GLY A 183 -4.43 31.32 8.45
C GLY A 183 -2.91 31.51 8.43
N LYS A 184 -2.16 30.95 9.40
CA LYS A 184 -0.69 31.02 9.48
C LYS A 184 -0.06 29.86 8.68
N LEU A 185 -0.18 29.92 7.35
CA LEU A 185 0.50 28.98 6.45
C LEU A 185 1.84 29.59 6.02
N ASP A 186 2.93 28.79 6.02
CA ASP A 186 4.33 29.17 5.78
C ASP A 186 4.63 29.64 4.34
N SER A 187 3.79 30.50 3.77
CA SER A 187 3.88 31.02 2.41
C SER A 187 4.41 32.45 2.37
N GLY A 188 5.49 32.77 3.11
CA GLY A 188 6.36 33.95 2.89
C GLY A 188 5.73 35.36 2.85
N LYS A 189 4.41 35.49 2.98
CA LYS A 189 3.67 36.71 3.21
C LYS A 189 3.12 36.54 4.61
N GLY A 190 3.59 37.37 5.55
CA GLY A 190 3.10 37.39 6.92
C GLY A 190 1.59 37.65 6.98
N PRO A 191 1.01 37.94 8.16
CA PRO A 191 -0.42 38.21 8.29
C PRO A 191 -0.75 39.53 7.56
N GLY A 192 -0.89 39.46 6.25
CA GLY A 192 -1.57 40.45 5.45
C GLY A 192 -2.99 40.45 5.95
N LYS A 193 -3.42 41.61 6.47
CA LYS A 193 -4.79 41.90 6.91
C LYS A 193 -5.79 41.06 6.13
N ILE A 194 -6.36 40.03 6.77
CA ILE A 194 -7.44 39.22 6.18
C ILE A 194 -8.56 40.22 5.90
N ALA A 195 -8.83 40.48 4.62
CA ALA A 195 -9.60 41.67 4.25
C ALA A 195 -10.87 41.34 3.46
N THR A 196 -11.01 40.13 2.92
CA THR A 196 -12.17 39.77 2.08
C THR A 196 -12.87 38.48 2.52
N PRO A 197 -14.21 38.37 2.35
CA PRO A 197 -14.95 37.12 2.59
C PRO A 197 -14.40 35.90 1.83
N PHE A 198 -13.82 36.13 0.65
CA PHE A 198 -13.16 35.09 -0.14
C PHE A 198 -11.91 34.53 0.55
N GLU A 199 -11.08 35.39 1.15
CA GLU A 199 -9.90 34.94 1.93
C GLU A 199 -10.30 34.17 3.19
N MET A 200 -11.42 34.54 3.82
CA MET A 200 -11.98 33.81 4.96
C MET A 200 -12.47 32.42 4.54
N THR A 201 -13.25 32.32 3.47
CA THR A 201 -13.74 31.02 2.95
C THR A 201 -12.59 30.07 2.61
N LYS A 202 -11.49 30.59 2.09
CA LYS A 202 -10.27 29.82 1.84
C LYS A 202 -9.65 29.25 3.12
N ILE A 203 -9.62 30.01 4.22
CA ILE A 203 -9.14 29.49 5.52
C ILE A 203 -10.05 28.35 6.00
N ALA A 204 -11.37 28.48 5.82
CA ALA A 204 -12.29 27.38 6.13
C ALA A 204 -11.98 26.13 5.28
N ALA A 205 -11.77 26.28 3.97
CA ALA A 205 -11.39 25.18 3.08
C ALA A 205 -10.07 24.51 3.49
N TYR A 206 -9.04 25.30 3.82
CA TYR A 206 -7.74 24.80 4.29
C TYR A 206 -7.85 24.06 5.62
N THR A 207 -8.65 24.57 6.55
CA THR A 207 -8.89 23.95 7.86
C THR A 207 -9.63 22.64 7.70
N VAL A 208 -10.73 22.63 6.92
CA VAL A 208 -11.47 21.40 6.59
C VAL A 208 -10.57 20.39 5.89
N GLY A 209 -9.71 20.84 4.96
CA GLY A 209 -8.72 20.00 4.28
C GLY A 209 -7.72 19.34 5.22
N ALA A 210 -7.24 20.06 6.24
CA ALA A 210 -6.34 19.54 7.26
C ALA A 210 -7.02 18.60 8.27
N MET A 211 -8.34 18.71 8.44
CA MET A 211 -9.13 17.92 9.41
C MET A 211 -9.77 16.66 8.80
N THR A 212 -10.12 16.70 7.51
CA THR A 212 -10.68 15.58 6.74
C THR A 212 -9.92 14.25 6.89
N PRO A 213 -8.58 14.20 6.77
CA PRO A 213 -7.83 12.94 6.86
C PRO A 213 -8.03 12.18 8.17
N CYS A 214 -8.17 12.88 9.31
CA CYS A 214 -8.43 12.25 10.60
C CYS A 214 -9.73 11.42 10.55
N MET A 215 -10.84 12.05 10.15
CA MET A 215 -12.14 11.38 10.07
C MET A 215 -12.13 10.20 9.10
N ARG A 216 -11.53 10.38 7.92
CA ARG A 216 -11.47 9.32 6.89
C ARG A 216 -10.54 8.17 7.31
N LEU A 217 -9.40 8.46 7.94
CA LEU A 217 -8.47 7.43 8.44
C LEU A 217 -9.13 6.58 9.52
N TYR A 218 -9.79 7.18 10.50
CA TYR A 218 -10.46 6.43 11.56
C TYR A 218 -11.60 5.56 11.03
N ALA A 219 -12.40 6.06 10.08
CA ALA A 219 -13.42 5.26 9.40
C ALA A 219 -12.80 4.05 8.66
N HIS A 220 -11.67 4.28 7.98
CA HIS A 220 -10.93 3.21 7.31
C HIS A 220 -10.38 2.17 8.29
N LEU A 221 -9.70 2.60 9.36
CA LEU A 221 -9.19 1.69 10.40
C LEU A 221 -10.33 0.90 11.04
N GLY A 222 -11.41 1.56 11.47
CA GLY A 222 -12.58 0.89 12.03
C GLY A 222 -13.11 -0.21 11.10
N LYS A 223 -13.19 0.07 9.80
CA LYS A 223 -13.63 -0.92 8.82
C LYS A 223 -12.66 -2.10 8.63
N GLU A 224 -11.36 -1.83 8.55
CA GLU A 224 -10.33 -2.89 8.44
C GLU A 224 -10.28 -3.78 9.69
N LEU A 225 -10.55 -3.21 10.87
CA LEU A 225 -10.50 -3.94 12.15
C LEU A 225 -11.79 -4.73 12.46
N GLU A 226 -12.90 -4.44 11.77
CA GLU A 226 -14.20 -5.08 12.02
C GLU A 226 -14.17 -6.61 11.87
N ILE A 227 -13.34 -7.13 10.96
CA ILE A 227 -13.20 -8.58 10.70
C ILE A 227 -12.74 -9.35 11.95
N PHE A 228 -12.08 -8.69 12.88
CA PHE A 228 -11.56 -9.28 14.11
C PHE A 228 -12.62 -9.40 15.20
N LEU A 229 -13.76 -8.72 15.09
CA LEU A 229 -14.86 -8.86 16.05
C LEU A 229 -15.71 -10.11 15.81
N ASN A 230 -15.77 -10.57 14.56
CA ASN A 230 -16.71 -11.60 14.10
C ASN A 230 -16.21 -13.05 14.28
N GLN A 231 -15.06 -13.23 14.94
CA GLN A 231 -14.52 -14.56 15.24
C GLN A 231 -15.14 -15.08 16.55
N GLU A 232 -15.62 -16.33 16.58
CA GLU A 232 -16.43 -16.89 17.69
C GLU A 232 -15.75 -16.83 19.08
N GLU A 233 -14.42 -16.77 19.13
CA GLU A 233 -13.63 -16.57 20.36
C GLU A 233 -13.64 -15.11 20.88
N ASN A 234 -14.08 -14.14 20.09
CA ASN A 234 -13.93 -12.70 20.33
C ASN A 234 -15.17 -12.00 20.89
N ALA A 235 -16.16 -12.74 21.40
CA ALA A 235 -17.32 -12.17 22.09
C ALA A 235 -16.95 -11.23 23.27
N SER A 236 -15.72 -11.33 23.79
CA SER A 236 -15.15 -10.51 24.86
C SER A 236 -13.95 -9.64 24.43
N HIS A 237 -13.85 -9.24 23.15
CA HIS A 237 -12.74 -8.40 22.67
C HIS A 237 -12.63 -7.08 23.48
N PRO A 238 -11.50 -6.78 24.16
CA PRO A 238 -11.40 -5.64 25.08
C PRO A 238 -11.68 -4.29 24.44
N TYR A 239 -11.34 -4.15 23.16
CA TYR A 239 -11.48 -2.92 22.37
C TYR A 239 -12.67 -2.93 21.41
N LYS A 240 -13.62 -3.87 21.60
CA LYS A 240 -14.79 -4.03 20.73
C LYS A 240 -15.52 -2.72 20.45
N LYS A 241 -15.78 -1.94 21.49
CA LYS A 241 -16.53 -0.67 21.38
C LYS A 241 -15.79 0.35 20.51
N TRP A 242 -14.47 0.48 20.63
CA TRP A 242 -13.67 1.39 19.79
C TRP A 242 -13.82 1.00 18.31
N ILE A 243 -13.68 -0.29 18.00
CA ILE A 243 -13.81 -0.81 16.64
C ILE A 243 -15.23 -0.59 16.11
N GLU A 244 -16.26 -0.94 16.88
CA GLU A 244 -17.67 -0.75 16.49
C GLU A 244 -18.03 0.73 16.29
N THR A 245 -17.45 1.65 17.07
CA THR A 245 -17.68 3.09 16.92
C THR A 245 -17.16 3.58 15.56
N TYR A 246 -15.91 3.27 15.22
CA TYR A 246 -15.31 3.75 13.98
C TYR A 246 -15.72 2.94 12.73
N SER A 247 -16.19 1.69 12.90
CA SER A 247 -16.77 0.90 11.80
C SER A 247 -18.25 1.20 11.55
N ALA A 248 -18.92 1.93 12.45
CA ALA A 248 -20.35 2.22 12.35
C ALA A 248 -20.67 3.08 11.12
N LYS A 249 -21.83 2.78 10.50
CA LYS A 249 -22.36 3.57 9.38
C LYS A 249 -22.51 5.06 9.71
N SER A 250 -22.84 5.40 10.95
CA SER A 250 -22.93 6.79 11.40
C SER A 250 -21.59 7.52 11.36
N PHE A 251 -20.48 6.84 11.68
CA PHE A 251 -19.15 7.46 11.61
C PHE A 251 -18.69 7.64 10.15
N GLU A 252 -18.94 6.64 9.30
CA GLU A 252 -18.74 6.77 7.85
C GLU A 252 -19.56 7.92 7.25
N ASP A 253 -20.79 8.14 7.70
CA ASP A 253 -21.61 9.27 7.25
C ASP A 253 -21.02 10.63 7.69
N SER A 254 -20.41 10.72 8.88
CA SER A 254 -19.68 11.92 9.31
C SER A 254 -18.39 12.14 8.52
N ALA A 255 -17.63 11.08 8.21
CA ALA A 255 -16.45 11.16 7.36
C ALA A 255 -16.81 11.64 5.94
N ARG A 256 -17.89 11.10 5.35
CA ARG A 256 -18.41 11.56 4.07
C ARG A 256 -18.91 13.01 4.13
N GLN A 257 -19.54 13.43 5.24
CA GLN A 257 -20.03 14.79 5.39
C GLN A 257 -18.90 15.83 5.35
N ILE A 258 -17.76 15.57 5.99
CA ILE A 258 -16.61 16.49 5.93
C ILE A 258 -15.93 16.48 4.55
N GLU A 259 -15.91 15.34 3.86
CA GLU A 259 -15.41 15.24 2.48
C GLU A 259 -16.28 15.99 1.48
N GLU A 260 -17.61 15.88 1.59
CA GLU A 260 -18.56 16.63 0.78
C GLU A 260 -18.43 18.14 1.03
N LEU A 261 -18.20 18.55 2.27
CA LEU A 261 -17.91 19.94 2.62
C LEU A 261 -16.58 20.40 2.00
N LEU A 262 -15.52 19.59 2.09
CA LEU A 262 -14.23 19.90 1.47
C LEU A 262 -14.37 20.08 -0.04
N ASP A 263 -15.10 19.18 -0.69
CA ASP A 263 -15.34 19.23 -2.13
C ASP A 263 -16.14 20.48 -2.52
N LYS A 264 -17.18 20.83 -1.74
CA LYS A 264 -17.96 22.07 -1.95
C LYS A 264 -17.10 23.32 -1.81
N LEU A 265 -16.33 23.43 -0.72
CA LEU A 265 -15.44 24.57 -0.46
C LEU A 265 -14.30 24.69 -1.49
N SER A 266 -14.00 23.59 -2.19
CA SER A 266 -12.94 23.54 -3.21
C SER A 266 -13.38 24.03 -4.59
N ILE A 267 -14.68 24.20 -4.86
CA ILE A 267 -15.21 24.55 -6.19
C ILE A 267 -14.67 25.89 -6.71
N SER A 268 -14.49 26.87 -5.82
CA SER A 268 -14.05 28.23 -6.18
C SER A 268 -12.54 28.44 -6.11
N LEU A 269 -11.78 27.40 -5.74
CA LEU A 269 -10.33 27.49 -5.55
C LEU A 269 -9.57 27.31 -6.86
N THR A 270 -8.44 28.00 -6.96
CA THR A 270 -7.47 27.80 -8.04
C THR A 270 -6.68 26.50 -7.86
N GLY A 271 -6.01 26.03 -8.93
CA GLY A 271 -5.15 24.85 -8.85
C GLY A 271 -4.05 24.96 -7.79
N GLU A 272 -3.44 26.13 -7.64
CA GLU A 272 -2.43 26.38 -6.60
C GLU A 272 -3.02 26.28 -5.18
N GLU A 273 -4.24 26.75 -4.98
CA GLU A 273 -4.93 26.67 -3.69
C GLU A 273 -5.36 25.24 -3.37
N LEU A 274 -5.76 24.45 -4.36
CA LEU A 274 -6.01 23.01 -4.20
C LEU A 274 -4.74 22.23 -3.87
N ASP A 275 -3.59 22.62 -4.43
CA ASP A 275 -2.29 22.02 -4.10
C ASP A 275 -1.88 22.32 -2.65
N VAL A 276 -2.26 23.49 -2.11
CA VAL A 276 -2.08 23.79 -0.68
C VAL A 276 -2.92 22.85 0.18
N ILE A 277 -4.19 22.62 -0.18
CA ILE A 277 -5.05 21.65 0.53
C ILE A 277 -4.45 20.25 0.49
N GLY A 278 -3.98 19.79 -0.68
CA GLY A 278 -3.34 18.48 -0.81
C GLY A 278 -2.13 18.32 0.11
N LYS A 279 -1.28 19.36 0.22
CA LYS A 279 -0.15 19.37 1.15
C LYS A 279 -0.58 19.35 2.61
N LEU A 280 -1.62 20.10 2.98
CA LEU A 280 -2.19 20.09 4.33
C LEU A 280 -2.76 18.72 4.69
N TYR A 281 -3.51 18.12 3.78
CA TYR A 281 -4.08 16.78 3.92
C TYR A 281 -2.98 15.74 4.14
N GLN A 282 -1.93 15.77 3.31
CA GLN A 282 -0.78 14.88 3.45
C GLN A 282 -0.03 15.11 4.77
N GLN A 283 0.15 16.36 5.19
CA GLN A 283 0.83 16.68 6.44
C GLN A 283 0.04 16.18 7.65
N ALA A 284 -1.29 16.34 7.64
CA ALA A 284 -2.16 15.80 8.68
C ALA A 284 -2.06 14.27 8.76
N MET A 285 -2.04 13.56 7.62
CA MET A 285 -1.85 12.11 7.60
C MET A 285 -0.50 11.65 8.17
N LYS A 286 0.58 12.40 7.91
CA LYS A 286 1.89 12.12 8.55
C LYS A 286 1.82 12.32 10.06
N LEU A 287 1.12 13.37 10.51
CA LEU A 287 0.93 13.65 11.93
C LEU A 287 0.05 12.58 12.63
N GLU A 288 -0.93 12.01 11.94
CA GLU A 288 -1.70 10.85 12.42
C GLU A 288 -0.80 9.62 12.61
N VAL A 289 0.03 9.31 11.61
CA VAL A 289 1.02 8.21 11.71
C VAL A 289 1.98 8.46 12.88
N ASP A 290 2.47 9.69 13.04
CA ASP A 290 3.29 10.08 14.20
C ASP A 290 2.54 9.93 15.53
N PHE A 291 1.23 10.24 15.55
CA PHE A 291 0.39 10.12 16.75
C PHE A 291 0.26 8.65 17.18
N PHE A 292 0.01 7.71 16.27
CA PHE A 292 -0.02 6.28 16.60
C PHE A 292 1.35 5.76 17.06
N HIS A 293 2.44 6.23 16.45
CA HIS A 293 3.78 5.80 16.82
C HIS A 293 4.30 6.40 18.13
N ALA A 294 3.81 7.57 18.53
CA ALA A 294 4.19 8.22 19.77
C ALA A 294 3.57 7.57 21.02
N GLN A 295 2.62 6.63 20.84
CA GLN A 295 2.07 5.88 21.96
C GLN A 295 3.18 5.07 22.64
N ARG A 296 3.08 4.90 23.97
CA ARG A 296 4.15 4.26 24.76
C ARG A 296 4.55 2.91 24.18
N ARG A 297 5.85 2.59 24.33
CA ARG A 297 6.45 1.36 23.80
C ARG A 297 5.64 0.14 24.21
N ILE A 298 5.05 -0.50 23.22
CA ILE A 298 4.47 -1.83 23.32
C ILE A 298 5.64 -2.79 23.48
N HIS A 299 5.66 -3.54 24.58
CA HIS A 299 6.82 -4.35 24.96
C HIS A 299 7.06 -5.56 24.05
N SER A 300 6.01 -6.04 23.37
CA SER A 300 6.09 -7.19 22.47
C SER A 300 5.20 -6.93 21.24
N SER A 301 5.80 -6.71 20.07
CA SER A 301 5.06 -6.58 18.82
C SER A 301 5.76 -7.29 17.67
N VAL A 302 4.98 -7.93 16.81
CA VAL A 302 5.46 -8.57 15.57
C VAL A 302 5.80 -7.55 14.48
N VAL A 303 5.40 -6.28 14.65
CA VAL A 303 5.71 -5.17 13.75
C VAL A 303 6.41 -4.02 14.46
N PRO A 304 7.31 -3.29 13.79
CA PRO A 304 7.91 -3.70 12.52
C PRO A 304 8.81 -4.93 12.71
N LEU A 305 8.88 -5.82 11.71
CA LEU A 305 9.61 -7.08 11.81
C LEU A 305 11.08 -6.87 12.21
N ALA A 306 11.72 -5.82 11.69
CA ALA A 306 13.09 -5.47 12.02
C ALA A 306 13.32 -5.09 13.50
N GLN A 307 12.26 -4.78 14.26
CA GLN A 307 12.34 -4.56 15.71
C GLN A 307 11.92 -5.78 16.52
N TYR A 308 11.01 -6.60 15.99
CA TYR A 308 10.58 -7.87 16.59
C TYR A 308 11.75 -8.86 16.74
N LEU A 309 12.55 -9.01 15.69
CA LEU A 309 13.60 -10.03 15.65
C LEU A 309 14.74 -9.69 16.63
N ASN A 310 15.23 -10.71 17.35
CA ASN A 310 16.39 -10.60 18.25
C ASN A 310 17.55 -9.84 17.56
N PRO A 311 18.18 -8.85 18.21
CA PRO A 311 19.26 -8.06 17.61
C PRO A 311 20.44 -8.87 17.07
N LYS A 312 20.65 -10.10 17.58
CA LYS A 312 21.70 -11.02 17.10
C LYS A 312 21.27 -11.87 15.91
N SER A 313 19.97 -11.98 15.64
CA SER A 313 19.44 -12.75 14.52
C SER A 313 19.61 -11.97 13.22
N LYS A 314 20.09 -12.65 12.18
CA LYS A 314 20.33 -12.05 10.87
C LYS A 314 19.04 -11.98 10.07
N LEU A 315 18.76 -10.82 9.46
CA LEU A 315 17.65 -10.66 8.52
C LEU A 315 18.20 -10.82 7.09
N ILE A 316 17.55 -11.63 6.26
CA ILE A 316 17.96 -11.86 4.87
C ILE A 316 16.76 -11.55 3.98
N LEU A 317 16.87 -10.47 3.20
CA LEU A 317 15.84 -10.02 2.28
C LEU A 317 16.16 -10.46 0.85
N PHE A 318 15.19 -11.10 0.22
CA PHE A 318 15.21 -11.45 -1.19
C PHE A 318 14.09 -10.72 -1.90
N SER A 319 14.38 -10.20 -3.09
CA SER A 319 13.39 -9.62 -3.97
C SER A 319 13.58 -10.16 -5.39
N ASP A 320 12.47 -10.47 -6.03
CA ASP A 320 12.43 -10.46 -7.49
C ASP A 320 12.52 -9.01 -8.02
N PHE A 321 12.78 -8.87 -9.33
CA PHE A 321 12.96 -7.58 -9.97
C PHE A 321 11.80 -7.22 -10.92
N ASP A 322 11.46 -8.12 -11.85
CA ASP A 322 10.55 -7.82 -12.96
C ASP A 322 9.11 -7.80 -12.48
N LEU A 323 8.41 -6.68 -12.69
CA LEU A 323 7.03 -6.43 -12.22
C LEU A 323 6.86 -6.42 -10.69
N THR A 324 7.73 -7.09 -9.94
CA THR A 324 7.91 -6.98 -8.49
C THR A 324 8.49 -5.61 -8.11
N CYS A 325 9.65 -5.23 -8.63
CA CYS A 325 10.26 -3.92 -8.38
C CYS A 325 9.86 -2.89 -9.44
N THR A 326 9.78 -3.31 -10.71
CA THR A 326 9.57 -2.45 -11.88
C THR A 326 8.09 -2.37 -12.27
N THR A 327 7.68 -1.33 -12.98
CA THR A 327 6.32 -1.25 -13.57
C THR A 327 6.21 -1.85 -14.96
N VAL A 328 7.36 -2.15 -15.58
CA VAL A 328 7.50 -2.72 -16.92
C VAL A 328 8.53 -3.84 -16.86
N ASP A 329 8.27 -4.91 -17.59
CA ASP A 329 9.15 -6.07 -17.70
C ASP A 329 10.49 -5.71 -18.36
N SER A 330 11.60 -6.21 -17.82
CA SER A 330 12.95 -5.91 -18.35
C SER A 330 13.18 -6.44 -19.76
N SER A 331 12.56 -7.56 -20.15
CA SER A 331 12.68 -8.11 -21.51
C SER A 331 12.10 -7.14 -22.55
N ALA A 332 10.97 -6.50 -22.24
CA ALA A 332 10.35 -5.50 -23.10
C ALA A 332 11.23 -4.25 -23.24
N ILE A 333 11.90 -3.83 -22.16
CA ILE A 333 12.85 -2.70 -22.20
C ILE A 333 14.05 -3.05 -23.08
N LEU A 334 14.64 -4.24 -22.91
CA LEU A 334 15.79 -4.69 -23.69
C LEU A 334 15.42 -4.86 -25.17
N ALA A 335 14.23 -5.35 -25.47
CA ALA A 335 13.71 -5.45 -26.83
C ALA A 335 13.52 -4.07 -27.48
N GLU A 336 12.99 -3.09 -26.75
CA GLU A 336 12.85 -1.72 -27.26
C GLU A 336 14.21 -1.09 -27.55
N ILE A 337 15.21 -1.30 -26.68
CA ILE A 337 16.59 -0.85 -26.94
C ILE A 337 17.15 -1.54 -28.20
N ALA A 338 16.88 -2.83 -28.40
CA ALA A 338 17.28 -3.56 -29.60
C ALA A 338 16.68 -2.94 -30.87
N ILE A 339 15.38 -2.65 -30.85
CA ILE A 339 14.63 -2.03 -31.95
C ILE A 339 15.20 -0.64 -32.28
N LEU A 340 15.46 0.18 -31.27
CA LEU A 340 16.08 1.51 -31.44
C LEU A 340 17.52 1.41 -31.94
N THR A 341 18.25 0.37 -31.56
CA THR A 341 19.61 0.09 -32.06
C THR A 341 19.57 -0.25 -33.55
N ALA A 342 18.65 -1.11 -33.97
CA ALA A 342 18.42 -1.44 -35.38
C ALA A 342 18.04 -0.19 -36.22
N GLN A 343 17.20 0.69 -35.67
CA GLN A 343 16.87 1.97 -36.32
C GLN A 343 18.11 2.85 -36.58
N LYS A 344 19.03 2.93 -35.61
CA LYS A 344 20.27 3.71 -35.77
C LYS A 344 21.19 3.09 -36.83
N ALA A 345 21.23 1.75 -36.93
CA ALA A 345 22.04 1.04 -37.91
C ALA A 345 21.51 1.19 -39.34
N ASP A 346 20.19 1.14 -39.54
CA ASP A 346 19.55 1.36 -40.84
C ASP A 346 19.79 2.78 -41.39
N LEU A 347 19.80 3.79 -40.51
CA LEU A 347 20.09 5.18 -40.88
C LEU A 347 21.58 5.43 -41.20
N ALA A 348 22.47 4.52 -40.81
CA ALA A 348 23.92 4.65 -40.93
C ALA A 348 24.54 3.83 -42.08
N ASP A 349 23.72 3.26 -42.97
CA ASP A 349 24.12 2.57 -44.21
C ASP A 349 25.12 1.40 -44.01
N GLY A 350 24.72 0.39 -43.20
CA GLY A 350 25.34 -0.95 -43.22
C GLY A 350 26.15 -1.38 -41.99
N GLY A 351 25.76 -0.97 -40.78
CA GLY A 351 26.30 -1.57 -39.55
C GLY A 351 25.93 -3.06 -39.41
N PRO A 352 26.72 -3.89 -38.68
CA PRO A 352 26.40 -5.30 -38.46
C PRO A 352 25.22 -5.42 -37.49
N GLY A 353 24.00 -5.53 -38.01
CA GLY A 353 22.78 -5.64 -37.21
C GLY A 353 21.55 -6.02 -38.04
N LYS A 354 20.48 -6.47 -37.37
CA LYS A 354 19.17 -6.67 -38.01
C LYS A 354 18.59 -5.32 -38.47
N SER A 355 17.81 -5.32 -39.55
CA SER A 355 17.03 -4.13 -39.93
C SER A 355 15.94 -3.84 -38.90
N LEU A 356 15.45 -2.60 -38.85
CA LEU A 356 14.35 -2.18 -37.96
C LEU A 356 13.09 -3.04 -38.15
N GLY A 357 12.76 -3.34 -39.42
CA GLY A 357 11.61 -4.19 -39.76
C GLY A 357 11.77 -5.60 -39.19
N ASP A 358 12.96 -6.18 -39.34
CA ASP A 358 13.28 -7.52 -38.86
C ASP A 358 13.34 -7.59 -37.33
N ALA A 359 13.86 -6.55 -36.66
CA ALA A 359 13.92 -6.48 -35.20
C ALA A 359 12.53 -6.44 -34.56
N ARG A 360 11.63 -5.60 -35.08
CA ARG A 360 10.24 -5.51 -34.59
C ARG A 360 9.45 -6.79 -34.85
N ALA A 361 9.55 -7.34 -36.06
CA ALA A 361 8.90 -8.60 -36.39
C ALA A 361 9.41 -9.73 -35.48
N SER A 362 10.73 -9.83 -35.31
CA SER A 362 11.35 -10.82 -34.43
C SER A 362 10.89 -10.72 -32.98
N TRP A 363 10.76 -9.50 -32.42
CA TRP A 363 10.24 -9.33 -31.06
C TRP A 363 8.77 -9.73 -30.95
N ASN A 364 7.94 -9.31 -31.90
CA ASN A 364 6.51 -9.66 -31.92
C ASN A 364 6.32 -11.19 -32.00
N ASP A 365 7.08 -11.87 -32.86
CA ASP A 365 7.02 -13.32 -33.00
C ASP A 365 7.46 -14.03 -31.71
N LEU A 366 8.58 -13.61 -31.11
CA LEU A 366 9.09 -14.16 -29.85
C LEU A 366 8.11 -13.96 -28.69
N SER A 367 7.56 -12.74 -28.53
CA SER A 367 6.61 -12.40 -27.46
C SER A 367 5.28 -13.12 -27.61
N THR A 368 4.78 -13.26 -28.84
CA THR A 368 3.52 -14.00 -29.12
C THR A 368 3.71 -15.48 -28.79
N LEU A 369 4.78 -16.08 -29.32
CA LEU A 369 5.08 -17.49 -29.07
C LEU A 369 5.34 -17.78 -27.58
N TYR A 370 6.03 -16.88 -26.87
CA TYR A 370 6.23 -16.99 -25.42
C TYR A 370 4.90 -17.03 -24.69
N THR A 371 3.99 -16.11 -25.00
CA THR A 371 2.68 -16.02 -24.34
C THR A 371 1.86 -17.29 -24.57
N GLU A 372 1.76 -17.75 -25.81
CA GLU A 372 1.01 -18.96 -26.17
C GLU A 372 1.58 -20.23 -25.51
N GLU A 373 2.90 -20.43 -25.58
CA GLU A 373 3.55 -21.59 -24.96
C GLU A 373 3.53 -21.53 -23.43
N TYR A 374 3.63 -20.33 -22.84
CA TYR A 374 3.53 -20.14 -21.40
C TYR A 374 2.15 -20.54 -20.90
N GLU A 375 1.07 -20.08 -21.56
CA GLU A 375 -0.30 -20.47 -21.21
C GLU A 375 -0.50 -21.99 -21.28
N GLN A 376 0.01 -22.63 -22.35
CA GLN A 376 -0.03 -24.10 -22.48
C GLN A 376 0.78 -24.81 -21.40
N CYS A 377 1.95 -24.27 -21.05
CA CYS A 377 2.77 -24.77 -19.96
C CYS A 377 2.00 -24.70 -18.65
N ILE A 378 1.40 -23.54 -18.33
CA ILE A 378 0.58 -23.35 -17.13
C ILE A 378 -0.58 -24.36 -17.08
N GLU A 379 -1.31 -24.59 -18.18
CA GLU A 379 -2.38 -25.60 -18.19
C GLU A 379 -1.85 -27.01 -17.94
N THR A 380 -0.68 -27.35 -18.48
CA THR A 380 -0.05 -28.67 -18.29
C THR A 380 0.43 -28.88 -16.84
N LEU A 381 0.80 -27.81 -16.14
CA LEU A 381 1.21 -27.86 -14.73
C LEU A 381 0.08 -28.22 -13.78
N LEU A 382 -1.17 -27.90 -14.15
CA LEU A 382 -2.30 -28.00 -13.24
C LEU A 382 -2.67 -29.48 -13.01
N PRO A 383 -2.87 -29.89 -11.76
CA PRO A 383 -3.34 -31.24 -11.47
C PRO A 383 -4.77 -31.43 -12.01
N SER A 384 -5.06 -32.64 -12.50
CA SER A 384 -6.37 -33.00 -13.04
C SER A 384 -7.47 -33.11 -11.97
N GLU A 385 -7.10 -33.27 -10.70
CA GLU A 385 -8.01 -33.41 -9.57
C GLU A 385 -7.72 -32.35 -8.51
N GLU A 386 -8.76 -31.92 -7.77
CA GLU A 386 -8.57 -31.08 -6.59
C GLU A 386 -7.82 -31.85 -5.51
N VAL A 387 -6.78 -31.23 -4.97
CA VAL A 387 -5.89 -31.90 -4.01
C VAL A 387 -6.21 -31.43 -2.59
N SER A 388 -6.27 -32.36 -1.65
CA SER A 388 -6.43 -32.05 -0.23
C SER A 388 -5.10 -31.63 0.39
N GLY A 389 -5.04 -30.41 0.91
CA GLY A 389 -3.87 -29.86 1.62
C GLY A 389 -2.72 -29.41 0.70
N PHE A 390 -1.69 -28.83 1.31
CA PHE A 390 -0.52 -28.30 0.60
C PHE A 390 0.40 -29.42 0.08
N GLN A 391 0.73 -29.40 -1.22
CA GLN A 391 1.44 -30.47 -1.92
C GLN A 391 2.75 -29.98 -2.56
N TYR A 392 3.72 -29.63 -1.74
CA TYR A 392 4.99 -29.05 -2.19
C TYR A 392 5.70 -29.90 -3.26
N ASP A 393 5.85 -31.21 -3.05
CA ASP A 393 6.60 -32.07 -3.96
C ASP A 393 5.98 -32.16 -5.37
N LYS A 394 4.64 -32.12 -5.45
CA LYS A 394 3.93 -32.13 -6.73
C LYS A 394 4.10 -30.78 -7.44
N LEU A 395 3.97 -29.69 -6.70
CA LEU A 395 4.19 -28.33 -7.21
C LEU A 395 5.62 -28.18 -7.75
N TYR A 396 6.62 -28.63 -6.99
CA TYR A 396 8.02 -28.58 -7.37
C TYR A 396 8.28 -29.39 -8.66
N LYS A 397 7.72 -30.60 -8.77
CA LYS A 397 7.79 -31.41 -10.00
C LYS A 397 7.13 -30.70 -11.19
N GLY A 398 5.98 -30.06 -10.97
CA GLY A 398 5.34 -29.21 -11.97
C GLY A 398 6.30 -28.13 -12.44
N LEU A 399 6.78 -27.27 -11.54
CA LEU A 399 7.62 -26.11 -11.89
C LEU A 399 8.96 -26.45 -12.56
N LYS A 400 9.38 -27.73 -12.58
CA LYS A 400 10.46 -28.20 -13.47
C LYS A 400 10.08 -28.11 -14.96
N LEU A 401 8.83 -28.38 -15.33
CA LEU A 401 8.34 -28.20 -16.70
C LEU A 401 8.39 -26.74 -17.12
N LEU A 402 8.01 -25.83 -16.20
CA LEU A 402 8.17 -24.39 -16.44
C LEU A 402 9.65 -24.03 -16.64
N SER A 403 10.54 -24.65 -15.86
CA SER A 403 11.99 -24.43 -16.00
C SER A 403 12.53 -24.87 -17.36
N GLU A 404 12.05 -25.98 -17.90
CA GLU A 404 12.41 -26.43 -19.26
C GLU A 404 11.86 -25.50 -20.34
N PHE A 405 10.65 -24.99 -20.16
CA PHE A 405 10.06 -23.98 -21.04
C PHE A 405 10.90 -22.69 -21.07
N GLU A 406 11.23 -22.11 -19.92
CA GLU A 406 11.99 -20.86 -19.85
C GLU A 406 13.36 -20.97 -20.54
N ARG A 407 14.07 -22.08 -20.33
CA ARG A 407 15.36 -22.34 -21.01
C ARG A 407 15.25 -22.39 -22.53
N ARG A 408 14.16 -22.97 -23.06
CA ARG A 408 13.87 -22.98 -24.51
C ARG A 408 13.50 -21.59 -25.01
N ALA A 409 12.70 -20.83 -24.25
CA ALA A 409 12.34 -19.46 -24.59
C ALA A 409 13.59 -18.56 -24.71
N ASN A 410 14.47 -18.61 -23.72
CA ASN A 410 15.74 -17.87 -23.75
C ASN A 410 16.64 -18.31 -24.91
N ALA A 411 16.67 -19.61 -25.25
CA ALA A 411 17.42 -20.07 -26.42
C ALA A 411 16.92 -19.43 -27.72
N ARG A 412 15.59 -19.34 -27.93
CA ARG A 412 15.04 -18.66 -29.11
C ARG A 412 15.41 -17.19 -29.17
N VAL A 413 15.47 -16.50 -28.03
CA VAL A 413 15.88 -15.09 -27.98
C VAL A 413 17.34 -14.95 -28.44
N ILE A 414 18.24 -15.80 -27.95
CA ILE A 414 19.65 -15.82 -28.36
C ILE A 414 19.77 -16.16 -29.85
N ASP A 415 19.14 -17.25 -30.29
CA ASP A 415 19.18 -17.74 -31.68
C ASP A 415 18.63 -16.72 -32.67
N SER A 416 17.66 -15.91 -32.24
CA SER A 416 17.13 -14.83 -33.07
C SER A 416 18.18 -13.75 -33.36
N GLY A 417 19.21 -13.60 -32.53
CA GLY A 417 20.17 -12.50 -32.62
C GLY A 417 19.56 -11.11 -32.33
N LEU A 418 18.35 -11.03 -31.78
CA LEU A 418 17.66 -9.77 -31.46
C LEU A 418 18.52 -8.85 -30.59
N LEU A 419 19.25 -9.42 -29.63
CA LEU A 419 20.01 -8.66 -28.63
C LEU A 419 21.40 -8.21 -29.10
N ARG A 420 21.80 -8.58 -30.32
CA ARG A 420 23.13 -8.25 -30.87
C ARG A 420 23.23 -6.76 -31.18
N GLY A 421 24.36 -6.16 -30.82
CA GLY A 421 24.67 -4.76 -31.10
C GLY A 421 24.12 -3.77 -30.07
N ILE A 422 23.31 -4.21 -29.10
CA ILE A 422 22.84 -3.34 -28.01
C ILE A 422 24.04 -2.76 -27.26
N ASN A 423 24.07 -1.44 -27.10
CA ASN A 423 25.13 -0.77 -26.35
C ASN A 423 24.86 -0.80 -24.85
N VAL A 424 25.86 -1.16 -24.05
CA VAL A 424 25.76 -1.18 -22.57
C VAL A 424 25.36 0.18 -21.99
N GLU A 425 25.79 1.29 -22.60
CA GLU A 425 25.43 2.64 -22.14
C GLU A 425 23.95 2.98 -22.37
N ASP A 426 23.33 2.39 -23.40
CA ASP A 426 21.88 2.56 -23.63
C ASP A 426 21.08 1.74 -22.60
N ILE A 427 21.56 0.55 -22.21
CA ILE A 427 21.00 -0.24 -21.10
C ILE A 427 21.08 0.55 -19.78
N LYS A 428 22.25 1.14 -19.48
CA LYS A 428 22.43 1.91 -18.24
C LYS A 428 21.48 3.09 -18.15
N LYS A 429 21.37 3.87 -19.24
CA LYS A 429 20.43 5.01 -19.31
C LYS A 429 18.98 4.59 -19.14
N ALA A 430 18.60 3.44 -19.72
CA ALA A 430 17.25 2.90 -19.55
C ALA A 430 17.00 2.53 -18.08
N GLY A 431 17.95 1.84 -17.43
CA GLY A 431 17.86 1.48 -16.02
C GLY A 431 17.78 2.70 -15.09
N GLU A 432 18.56 3.75 -15.33
CA GLU A 432 18.53 4.98 -14.52
C GLU A 432 17.17 5.70 -14.57
N ARG A 433 16.43 5.54 -15.67
CA ARG A 433 15.13 6.19 -15.91
C ARG A 433 13.93 5.29 -15.64
N LEU A 434 14.19 4.02 -15.29
CA LEU A 434 13.13 3.05 -15.09
C LEU A 434 12.25 3.42 -13.90
N ILE A 435 10.94 3.39 -14.14
CA ILE A 435 9.95 3.65 -13.11
C ILE A 435 9.78 2.38 -12.26
N LEU A 436 9.95 2.54 -10.95
CA LEU A 436 9.71 1.49 -9.97
C LEU A 436 8.29 1.55 -9.45
N GLN A 437 7.79 0.41 -8.96
CA GLN A 437 6.51 0.31 -8.26
C GLN A 437 6.46 1.30 -7.08
N ASP A 438 5.25 1.82 -6.80
CA ASP A 438 4.99 2.76 -5.73
C ASP A 438 5.59 2.27 -4.40
N GLY A 439 6.49 3.07 -3.82
CA GLY A 439 7.16 2.79 -2.55
C GLY A 439 8.47 1.99 -2.64
N CYS A 440 8.73 1.28 -3.75
CA CYS A 440 9.90 0.42 -3.93
C CYS A 440 11.22 1.19 -3.76
N ARG A 441 11.38 2.32 -4.47
CA ARG A 441 12.56 3.20 -4.34
C ARG A 441 12.81 3.60 -2.88
N SER A 442 11.77 4.06 -2.18
CA SER A 442 11.90 4.51 -0.78
C SER A 442 12.21 3.36 0.18
N PHE A 443 11.70 2.16 -0.10
CA PHE A 443 11.98 0.97 0.70
C PHE A 443 13.46 0.60 0.63
N PHE A 444 14.02 0.45 -0.57
CA PHE A 444 15.44 0.13 -0.75
C PHE A 444 16.38 1.22 -0.22
N GLN A 445 16.01 2.50 -0.34
CA GLN A 445 16.76 3.60 0.29
C GLN A 445 16.80 3.48 1.82
N ASN A 446 15.69 3.11 2.45
CA ASN A 446 15.63 2.94 3.91
C ASN A 446 16.30 1.66 4.40
N LEU A 447 16.38 0.61 3.57
CA LEU A 447 17.17 -0.59 3.89
C LEU A 447 18.65 -0.29 4.10
N VAL A 448 19.22 0.69 3.39
CA VAL A 448 20.62 1.13 3.60
C VAL A 448 20.81 1.61 5.04
N ASN A 449 19.87 2.40 5.56
CA ASN A 449 19.90 2.88 6.95
C ASN A 449 19.72 1.74 7.95
N LEU A 450 18.89 0.74 7.65
CA LEU A 450 18.71 -0.43 8.51
C LEU A 450 19.96 -1.30 8.56
N LYS A 451 20.64 -1.50 7.41
CA LYS A 451 21.89 -2.27 7.32
C LYS A 451 23.02 -1.69 8.19
N GLN A 452 23.01 -0.38 8.45
CA GLN A 452 23.95 0.26 9.37
C GLN A 452 23.68 -0.07 10.85
N LYS A 453 22.45 -0.47 11.18
CA LYS A 453 21.98 -0.71 12.56
C LYS A 453 21.84 -2.20 12.89
N ARG A 454 21.77 -3.07 11.87
CA ARG A 454 21.46 -4.49 11.99
C ARG A 454 22.22 -5.32 10.94
N ASP A 455 22.56 -6.55 11.31
CA ASP A 455 23.03 -7.56 10.35
C ASP A 455 21.91 -7.93 9.37
N LEU A 456 22.01 -7.39 8.16
CA LEU A 456 21.02 -7.45 7.10
C LEU A 456 21.72 -7.77 5.78
N ASP A 457 21.30 -8.84 5.11
CA ASP A 457 21.67 -9.12 3.72
C ASP A 457 20.49 -8.87 2.78
N ILE A 458 20.79 -8.33 1.60
CA ILE A 458 19.80 -7.96 0.59
C ILE A 458 20.23 -8.58 -0.73
N HIS A 459 19.35 -9.37 -1.32
CA HIS A 459 19.61 -10.09 -2.56
C HIS A 459 18.47 -9.85 -3.56
N VAL A 460 18.84 -9.60 -4.82
CA VAL A 460 17.91 -9.56 -5.95
C VAL A 460 18.14 -10.82 -6.78
N LEU A 461 17.11 -11.64 -6.94
CA LEU A 461 17.15 -12.85 -7.78
C LEU A 461 16.20 -12.64 -8.97
N SER A 462 16.71 -12.61 -10.20
CA SER A 462 15.90 -12.27 -11.38
C SER A 462 16.29 -13.10 -12.61
N TYR A 463 15.31 -13.30 -13.50
CA TYR A 463 15.53 -13.89 -14.83
C TYR A 463 16.00 -12.89 -15.88
N CYS A 464 16.06 -11.60 -15.52
CA CYS A 464 16.45 -10.53 -16.43
C CYS A 464 17.68 -10.94 -17.24
N TRP A 465 17.60 -10.78 -18.56
CA TRP A 465 18.66 -11.21 -19.47
C TRP A 465 19.98 -10.46 -19.26
N CYS A 466 19.95 -9.28 -18.63
CA CYS A 466 21.13 -8.45 -18.41
C CYS A 466 21.11 -7.76 -17.04
N ALA A 467 21.99 -8.19 -16.13
CA ALA A 467 22.11 -7.61 -14.80
C ALA A 467 22.55 -6.13 -14.79
N ASP A 468 23.18 -5.62 -15.85
CA ASP A 468 23.54 -4.19 -15.92
C ASP A 468 22.32 -3.27 -15.87
N LEU A 469 21.17 -3.70 -16.39
CA LEU A 469 19.91 -2.96 -16.24
C LEU A 469 19.54 -2.84 -14.75
N ILE A 470 19.58 -3.96 -14.03
CA ILE A 470 19.27 -4.04 -12.59
C ILE A 470 20.27 -3.17 -11.79
N ARG A 471 21.57 -3.28 -12.10
CA ARG A 471 22.63 -2.48 -11.46
C ARG A 471 22.38 -0.99 -11.63
N SER A 472 22.05 -0.55 -12.84
CA SER A 472 21.77 0.87 -13.13
C SER A 472 20.55 1.40 -12.39
N VAL A 473 19.51 0.57 -12.25
CA VAL A 473 18.33 0.91 -11.45
C VAL A 473 18.72 1.13 -9.99
N PHE A 474 19.38 0.16 -9.35
CA PHE A 474 19.73 0.28 -7.93
C PHE A 474 20.86 1.28 -7.67
N SER A 475 21.67 1.59 -8.67
CA SER A 475 22.60 2.73 -8.67
C SER A 475 21.83 4.05 -8.60
N SER A 476 20.80 4.24 -9.44
CA SER A 476 19.98 5.46 -9.43
C SER A 476 19.14 5.61 -8.15
N VAL A 477 18.78 4.49 -7.51
CA VAL A 477 18.14 4.46 -6.19
C VAL A 477 19.13 4.88 -5.08
N GLY A 478 20.42 4.60 -5.26
CA GLY A 478 21.48 4.90 -4.29
C GLY A 478 21.74 3.76 -3.30
N CYS A 479 21.54 2.50 -3.72
CA CYS A 479 21.68 1.34 -2.84
C CYS A 479 22.47 0.16 -3.43
N LEU A 480 23.08 0.32 -4.62
CA LEU A 480 23.79 -0.76 -5.33
C LEU A 480 24.87 -1.44 -4.47
N ASP A 481 25.67 -0.66 -3.73
CA ASP A 481 26.75 -1.18 -2.88
C ASP A 481 26.27 -1.94 -1.64
N HIS A 482 24.95 -1.94 -1.38
CA HIS A 482 24.34 -2.53 -0.19
C HIS A 482 23.55 -3.81 -0.47
N LEU A 483 23.44 -4.22 -1.73
CA LEU A 483 22.72 -5.42 -2.16
C LEU A 483 23.55 -6.26 -3.13
N SER A 484 23.19 -7.54 -3.28
CA SER A 484 23.80 -8.42 -4.29
C SER A 484 22.78 -8.79 -5.36
N ILE A 485 23.15 -8.64 -6.63
CA ILE A 485 22.31 -8.97 -7.77
C ILE A 485 22.76 -10.32 -8.32
N HIS A 486 21.80 -11.24 -8.49
CA HIS A 486 21.99 -12.55 -9.08
C HIS A 486 21.03 -12.69 -10.26
N SER A 487 21.57 -12.56 -11.48
CA SER A 487 20.81 -12.54 -12.74
C SER A 487 21.69 -13.05 -13.88
N ASN A 488 21.11 -13.18 -15.07
CA ASN A 488 21.87 -13.41 -16.30
C ASN A 488 22.69 -12.17 -16.69
N GLU A 489 23.71 -12.38 -17.52
CA GLU A 489 24.57 -11.30 -18.04
C GLU A 489 24.61 -11.34 -19.56
N PHE A 490 24.84 -10.20 -20.20
CA PHE A 490 25.22 -10.18 -21.61
C PHE A 490 26.71 -10.48 -21.78
N SER A 491 27.04 -11.11 -22.90
CA SER A 491 28.43 -11.16 -23.38
C SER A 491 28.70 -9.97 -24.31
N TYR A 492 29.80 -9.26 -24.08
CA TYR A 492 30.14 -8.02 -24.80
C TYR A 492 31.41 -8.15 -25.65
N GLU A 493 31.41 -7.47 -26.79
CA GLU A 493 32.61 -7.09 -27.55
C GLU A 493 32.77 -5.57 -27.46
N GLY A 494 33.74 -5.12 -26.66
CA GLY A 494 33.83 -3.70 -26.29
C GLY A 494 32.60 -3.27 -25.49
N SER A 495 31.83 -2.30 -26.01
CA SER A 495 30.58 -1.82 -25.38
C SER A 495 29.31 -2.41 -25.99
N LEU A 496 29.43 -3.29 -26.98
CA LEU A 496 28.30 -3.82 -27.76
C LEU A 496 28.03 -5.28 -27.38
N SER A 497 26.76 -5.62 -27.19
CA SER A 497 26.32 -6.98 -26.94
C SER A 497 26.60 -7.86 -28.16
N THR A 498 27.14 -9.05 -27.92
CA THR A 498 27.31 -10.10 -28.94
C THR A 498 25.98 -10.75 -29.35
N GLY A 499 24.93 -10.54 -28.55
CA GLY A 499 23.64 -11.24 -28.64
C GLY A 499 23.55 -12.48 -27.75
N GLU A 500 24.68 -12.93 -27.18
CA GLU A 500 24.72 -14.07 -26.25
C GLU A 500 24.37 -13.65 -24.82
N ILE A 501 23.63 -14.52 -24.13
CA ILE A 501 23.29 -14.40 -22.71
C ILE A 501 24.09 -15.45 -21.93
N LEU A 502 24.84 -15.01 -20.92
CA LEU A 502 25.43 -15.86 -19.89
C LEU A 502 24.33 -16.27 -18.90
N ARG A 503 23.88 -17.52 -19.06
CA ARG A 503 22.71 -18.11 -18.39
C ARG A 503 23.02 -18.56 -16.96
N ASN A 504 23.09 -17.60 -16.04
CA ASN A 504 23.33 -17.87 -14.62
C ASN A 504 22.06 -18.27 -13.85
N MET A 505 20.88 -17.80 -14.29
CA MET A 505 19.60 -18.03 -13.63
C MET A 505 18.46 -17.86 -14.65
N GLU A 506 17.84 -18.95 -15.08
CA GLU A 506 16.81 -18.91 -16.13
C GLU A 506 15.45 -19.43 -15.66
N SER A 507 15.35 -19.97 -14.45
CA SER A 507 14.16 -20.73 -14.07
C SER A 507 13.81 -20.70 -12.57
N PRO A 508 12.57 -21.09 -12.21
CA PRO A 508 12.13 -21.14 -10.80
C PRO A 508 13.02 -22.05 -9.95
N VAL A 509 13.51 -23.14 -10.55
CA VAL A 509 14.40 -24.08 -9.87
C VAL A 509 15.78 -23.48 -9.66
N ASP A 510 16.35 -22.79 -10.66
CA ASP A 510 17.65 -22.12 -10.51
C ASP A 510 17.58 -21.02 -9.43
N LYS A 511 16.48 -20.24 -9.39
CA LYS A 511 16.19 -19.27 -8.31
C LYS A 511 16.19 -19.96 -6.94
N LEU A 512 15.49 -21.07 -6.79
CA LEU A 512 15.42 -21.81 -5.53
C LEU A 512 16.79 -22.35 -5.10
N GLU A 513 17.57 -22.92 -6.03
CA GLU A 513 18.91 -23.42 -5.75
C GLU A 513 19.84 -22.30 -5.27
N LYS A 514 19.77 -21.13 -5.93
CA LYS A 514 20.53 -19.96 -5.52
C LYS A 514 20.09 -19.45 -4.14
N PHE A 515 18.78 -19.35 -3.89
CA PHE A 515 18.21 -18.99 -2.59
C PHE A 515 18.75 -19.91 -1.48
N LYS A 516 18.64 -21.23 -1.66
CA LYS A 516 19.12 -22.24 -0.70
C LYS A 516 20.62 -22.13 -0.45
N SER A 517 21.41 -21.92 -1.51
CA SER A 517 22.85 -21.73 -1.42
C SER A 517 23.21 -20.52 -0.54
N LEU A 518 22.53 -19.39 -0.75
CA LEU A 518 22.74 -18.16 0.04
C LEU A 518 22.37 -18.35 1.51
N ILE A 519 21.21 -18.96 1.81
CA ILE A 519 20.79 -19.27 3.18
C ILE A 519 21.80 -20.22 3.86
N SER A 520 22.24 -21.27 3.17
CA SER A 520 23.21 -22.24 3.71
C SER A 520 24.55 -21.61 4.04
N THR A 521 25.00 -20.66 3.21
CA THR A 521 26.24 -19.91 3.43
C THR A 521 26.15 -19.09 4.71
N VAL A 522 25.01 -18.42 4.94
CA VAL A 522 24.76 -17.69 6.19
C VAL A 522 24.75 -18.65 7.38
N CYS A 523 23.99 -19.74 7.33
CA CYS A 523 23.93 -20.73 8.41
C CYS A 523 25.29 -21.34 8.76
N SER A 524 26.21 -21.45 7.79
CA SER A 524 27.56 -21.96 8.03
C SER A 524 28.50 -20.93 8.68
N THR A 525 28.24 -19.63 8.48
CA THR A 525 29.10 -18.53 8.94
C THR A 525 28.64 -17.91 10.24
N THR A 526 27.34 -17.99 10.56
CA THR A 526 26.75 -17.47 11.80
C THR A 526 26.26 -18.61 12.69
N LYS A 527 26.62 -18.59 13.98
CA LYS A 527 25.98 -19.47 14.99
C LYS A 527 24.60 -18.96 15.42
N ASN A 528 24.13 -17.87 14.83
CA ASN A 528 22.92 -17.16 15.21
C ASN A 528 21.76 -17.56 14.30
N ASP A 529 20.57 -17.47 14.87
CA ASP A 529 19.29 -17.64 14.18
C ASP A 529 19.12 -16.63 13.02
N HIS A 530 18.32 -16.96 12.02
CA HIS A 530 18.08 -16.11 10.86
C HIS A 530 16.59 -15.97 10.56
N MET A 531 16.24 -14.93 9.81
CA MET A 531 14.89 -14.70 9.30
C MET A 531 15.00 -14.34 7.82
N SER A 532 14.39 -15.16 6.97
CA SER A 532 14.35 -14.97 5.52
C SER A 532 13.00 -14.43 5.07
N VAL A 533 13.03 -13.37 4.27
CA VAL A 533 11.83 -12.80 3.65
C VAL A 533 12.05 -12.76 2.15
N TYR A 534 11.13 -13.33 1.39
CA TYR A 534 11.15 -13.29 -0.07
C TYR A 534 9.96 -12.49 -0.59
N ILE A 535 10.23 -11.53 -1.47
CA ILE A 535 9.22 -10.68 -2.11
C ILE A 535 9.20 -10.99 -3.61
N GLY A 536 8.05 -11.36 -4.15
CA GLY A 536 7.87 -11.65 -5.57
C GLY A 536 6.42 -11.47 -6.00
N ASP A 537 6.14 -11.59 -7.30
CA ASP A 537 4.80 -11.38 -7.86
C ASP A 537 4.34 -12.53 -8.78
N SER A 538 5.25 -13.43 -9.16
CA SER A 538 5.03 -14.35 -10.28
C SER A 538 5.09 -15.84 -9.89
N VAL A 539 4.67 -16.71 -10.83
CA VAL A 539 4.85 -18.18 -10.73
C VAL A 539 6.33 -18.54 -10.62
N GLY A 540 7.20 -17.73 -11.23
CA GLY A 540 8.65 -17.88 -11.18
C GLY A 540 9.21 -17.86 -9.76
N ASP A 541 8.55 -17.13 -8.87
CA ASP A 541 8.99 -16.91 -7.50
C ASP A 541 8.40 -17.90 -6.51
N LEU A 542 7.40 -18.67 -6.92
CA LEU A 542 6.56 -19.48 -6.03
C LEU A 542 7.39 -20.44 -5.16
N LEU A 543 8.46 -21.03 -5.71
CA LEU A 543 9.33 -21.92 -4.94
C LEU A 543 10.09 -21.20 -3.83
N CYS A 544 10.65 -20.03 -4.12
CA CYS A 544 11.38 -19.23 -3.14
C CYS A 544 10.43 -18.62 -2.11
N LEU A 545 9.27 -18.12 -2.55
CA LEU A 545 8.20 -17.62 -1.68
C LEU A 545 7.77 -18.66 -0.64
N LEU A 546 7.60 -19.92 -1.05
CA LEU A 546 7.21 -21.01 -0.14
C LEU A 546 8.36 -21.52 0.74
N HIS A 547 9.61 -21.29 0.35
CA HIS A 547 10.80 -21.70 1.10
C HIS A 547 11.25 -20.67 2.13
N ALA A 548 10.95 -19.38 1.94
CA ALA A 548 11.26 -18.35 2.92
C ALA A 548 10.41 -18.51 4.19
N ASP A 549 10.91 -17.99 5.32
CA ASP A 549 10.14 -17.90 6.56
C ASP A 549 8.90 -17.02 6.38
N ILE A 550 9.03 -15.99 5.54
CA ILE A 550 7.95 -15.08 5.16
C ILE A 550 7.99 -14.86 3.64
N GLY A 551 7.08 -15.52 2.91
CA GLY A 551 6.83 -15.27 1.49
C GLY A 551 5.79 -14.17 1.30
N ILE A 552 6.18 -13.05 0.68
CA ILE A 552 5.31 -11.90 0.39
C ILE A 552 5.06 -11.82 -1.11
N VAL A 553 3.79 -11.88 -1.49
CA VAL A 553 3.31 -11.72 -2.86
C VAL A 553 2.83 -10.28 -3.06
N VAL A 554 3.50 -9.53 -3.93
CA VAL A 554 3.07 -8.18 -4.31
C VAL A 554 2.20 -8.25 -5.56
N GLY A 555 1.07 -7.55 -5.55
CA GLY A 555 0.16 -7.47 -6.70
C GLY A 555 -0.81 -8.65 -6.85
N SER A 556 -1.31 -8.85 -8.07
CA SER A 556 -2.46 -9.73 -8.35
C SER A 556 -2.25 -10.64 -9.55
N SER A 557 -1.16 -11.42 -9.55
CA SER A 557 -0.92 -12.43 -10.60
C SER A 557 -1.97 -13.55 -10.56
N ALA A 558 -2.76 -13.65 -11.64
CA ALA A 558 -3.81 -14.66 -11.77
C ALA A 558 -3.23 -16.08 -11.89
N SER A 559 -2.15 -16.25 -12.66
CA SER A 559 -1.49 -17.54 -12.85
C SER A 559 -0.84 -18.04 -11.56
N LEU A 560 -0.19 -17.15 -10.79
CA LEU A 560 0.37 -17.48 -9.48
C LEU A 560 -0.71 -18.02 -8.54
N ARG A 561 -1.85 -17.34 -8.45
CA ARG A 561 -2.98 -17.76 -7.61
C ARG A 561 -3.57 -19.08 -8.09
N LYS A 562 -3.85 -19.19 -9.40
CA LYS A 562 -4.41 -20.40 -10.03
C LYS A 562 -3.56 -21.64 -9.73
N ILE A 563 -2.25 -21.55 -9.90
CA ILE A 563 -1.32 -22.65 -9.63
C ILE A 563 -1.24 -22.89 -8.13
N GLY A 564 -0.94 -21.85 -7.34
CA GLY A 564 -0.79 -21.96 -5.89
C GLY A 564 -1.99 -22.65 -5.23
N GLU A 565 -3.21 -22.17 -5.51
CA GLU A 565 -4.46 -22.71 -4.94
C GLU A 565 -4.68 -24.18 -5.35
N LYS A 566 -4.38 -24.54 -6.61
CA LYS A 566 -4.49 -25.94 -7.07
C LYS A 566 -3.51 -26.89 -6.39
N PHE A 567 -2.41 -26.36 -5.85
CA PHE A 567 -1.45 -27.12 -5.03
C PHE A 567 -1.62 -26.90 -3.53
N GLY A 568 -2.72 -26.26 -3.09
CA GLY A 568 -3.06 -26.06 -1.69
C GLY A 568 -2.31 -24.92 -1.00
N VAL A 569 -1.78 -23.96 -1.76
CA VAL A 569 -1.21 -22.71 -1.21
C VAL A 569 -2.34 -21.76 -0.83
N SER A 570 -2.26 -21.20 0.37
CA SER A 570 -3.18 -20.19 0.88
C SER A 570 -2.59 -18.79 0.68
N PHE A 571 -3.33 -17.91 0.01
CA PHE A 571 -2.97 -16.50 -0.13
C PHE A 571 -3.76 -15.67 0.88
N VAL A 572 -3.08 -15.07 1.84
CA VAL A 572 -3.70 -14.33 2.95
C VAL A 572 -3.25 -12.88 2.92
N PRO A 573 -4.15 -11.88 3.01
CA PRO A 573 -3.75 -10.49 3.14
C PRO A 573 -2.81 -10.28 4.35
N LEU A 574 -1.75 -9.50 4.16
CA LEU A 574 -0.68 -9.37 5.15
C LEU A 574 -1.20 -8.82 6.49
N PHE A 575 -1.99 -7.75 6.50
CA PHE A 575 -2.48 -7.15 7.73
C PHE A 575 -3.27 -8.12 8.64
N PRO A 576 -4.31 -8.83 8.16
CA PRO A 576 -4.98 -9.88 8.93
C PRO A 576 -4.04 -10.98 9.45
N ALA A 577 -3.06 -11.39 8.65
CA ALA A 577 -2.08 -12.36 9.09
C ALA A 577 -1.21 -11.83 10.24
N VAL A 578 -0.71 -10.59 10.12
CA VAL A 578 0.08 -9.91 11.15
C VAL A 578 -0.68 -9.80 12.47
N VAL A 579 -1.97 -9.45 12.44
CA VAL A 579 -2.81 -9.39 13.65
C VAL A 579 -2.95 -10.78 14.30
N ASN A 580 -3.13 -11.83 13.49
CA ASN A 580 -3.16 -13.20 14.00
C ASN A 580 -1.80 -13.64 14.58
N LYS A 581 -0.68 -13.21 13.98
CA LYS A 581 0.66 -13.44 14.51
C LYS A 581 0.90 -12.71 15.83
N GLN A 582 0.39 -11.49 15.97
CA GLN A 582 0.40 -10.77 17.24
C GLN A 582 -0.35 -11.56 18.32
N ARG A 583 -1.54 -12.11 18.02
CA ARG A 583 -2.29 -12.94 18.99
C ARG A 583 -1.54 -14.20 19.43
N GLN A 584 -0.79 -14.82 18.51
CA GLN A 584 0.07 -15.97 18.84
C GLN A 584 1.19 -15.54 19.79
N LEU A 585 1.82 -14.39 19.51
CA LEU A 585 2.85 -13.81 20.38
C LEU A 585 2.29 -13.47 21.77
N ASP A 586 1.09 -12.91 21.86
CA ASP A 586 0.44 -12.57 23.14
C ASP A 586 0.06 -13.80 23.97
N LYS A 587 -0.05 -14.97 23.33
CA LYS A 587 -0.29 -16.28 23.97
C LYS A 587 1.00 -17.05 24.26
N ASP A 588 2.17 -16.43 24.07
CA ASP A 588 3.50 -17.05 24.18
C ASP A 588 3.69 -18.27 23.25
N GLU A 589 2.99 -18.31 22.11
CA GLU A 589 3.12 -19.38 21.12
C GLU A 589 4.34 -19.14 20.20
N VAL A 590 5.39 -19.96 20.35
CA VAL A 590 6.64 -19.87 19.57
C VAL A 590 6.83 -21.16 18.75
N PRO A 591 7.31 -21.10 17.49
CA PRO A 591 7.64 -19.89 16.70
C PRO A 591 6.43 -19.28 16.00
N VAL A 592 6.39 -17.93 16.00
CA VAL A 592 5.32 -17.10 15.43
C VAL A 592 5.33 -17.16 13.90
N TRP A 593 6.51 -17.05 13.28
CA TRP A 593 6.69 -17.26 11.83
C TRP A 593 7.28 -18.66 11.62
N ARG A 594 6.70 -19.45 10.71
CA ARG A 594 7.11 -20.84 10.44
C ARG A 594 7.34 -21.01 8.96
N GLU A 595 8.46 -21.64 8.61
CA GLU A 595 8.70 -22.17 7.27
C GLU A 595 7.59 -23.14 6.83
N SER A 596 7.34 -23.19 5.52
CA SER A 596 6.61 -24.30 4.87
C SER A 596 5.14 -24.49 5.30
N SER A 597 4.45 -23.43 5.73
CA SER A 597 3.02 -23.50 6.07
C SER A 597 2.09 -23.60 4.86
N GLY A 598 2.63 -23.47 3.63
CA GLY A 598 1.83 -23.29 2.43
C GLY A 598 1.06 -21.97 2.42
N VAL A 599 1.39 -21.01 3.30
CA VAL A 599 0.76 -19.69 3.38
C VAL A 599 1.70 -18.64 2.78
N LEU A 600 1.16 -17.83 1.87
CA LEU A 600 1.82 -16.66 1.30
C LEU A 600 1.04 -15.39 1.65
N TYR A 601 1.76 -14.33 1.97
CA TYR A 601 1.17 -13.07 2.40
C TYR A 601 1.03 -12.10 1.24
N THR A 602 -0.19 -11.67 0.95
CA THR A 602 -0.43 -10.78 -0.19
C THR A 602 -0.47 -9.33 0.25
N VAL A 603 0.20 -8.46 -0.51
CA VAL A 603 0.23 -7.02 -0.31
C VAL A 603 -0.16 -6.27 -1.59
N SER A 604 -0.66 -5.05 -1.40
CA SER A 604 -1.09 -4.19 -2.50
C SER A 604 0.01 -3.26 -3.02
N SER A 605 1.06 -3.00 -2.23
CA SER A 605 2.14 -2.08 -2.58
C SER A 605 3.40 -2.31 -1.73
N TRP A 606 4.52 -1.72 -2.15
CA TRP A 606 5.74 -1.71 -1.34
C TRP A 606 5.64 -0.89 -0.07
N PHE A 607 4.68 0.03 0.06
CA PHE A 607 4.46 0.76 1.30
C PHE A 607 3.94 -0.15 2.41
N GLU A 608 3.12 -1.15 2.08
CA GLU A 608 2.64 -2.15 3.03
C GLU A 608 3.80 -3.05 3.51
N ILE A 609 4.68 -3.46 2.58
CA ILE A 609 5.92 -4.18 2.90
C ILE A 609 6.83 -3.32 3.79
N HIS A 610 6.97 -2.03 3.48
CA HIS A 610 7.77 -1.09 4.24
C HIS A 610 7.26 -0.97 5.67
N ALA A 611 5.97 -0.68 5.85
CA ALA A 611 5.36 -0.55 7.16
C ALA A 611 5.50 -1.82 7.99
N PHE A 612 5.34 -2.99 7.36
CA PHE A 612 5.53 -4.29 8.02
C PHE A 612 6.99 -4.56 8.43
N LEU A 613 7.94 -4.35 7.53
CA LEU A 613 9.34 -4.75 7.76
C LEU A 613 10.13 -3.72 8.55
N LEU A 614 10.05 -2.45 8.15
CA LEU A 614 10.91 -1.37 8.65
C LEU A 614 10.16 -0.48 9.65
N GLY A 615 8.83 -0.37 9.50
CA GLY A 615 8.04 0.62 10.20
C GLY A 615 8.18 1.97 9.52
N GLN A 616 8.45 3.03 10.29
CA GLN A 616 8.61 4.42 9.83
C GLN A 616 9.76 4.66 8.85
#